data_AF-A0A923AQT3-F1
#
_entry.id   AF-A0A923AQT3-F1
#
_cell.length_a   1.000
_cell.length_b   1.000
_cell.length_c   1.000
_cell.angle_alpha   90.00
_cell.angle_beta   90.00
_cell.angle_gamma   90.00
#
_symmetry.space_group_name_H-M   'P 1'
#
loop_
_entity.id
_entity.type
_entity.pdbx_description
1 polymer ?
#
loop_
_entity_poly.entity_id
_entity_poly.type
_entity_poly.pdbx_seq_one_letter_code
_entity_poly.pdbx_strand_id
1 'polypeptide(L)'
;MGVVEVLDPVAPARSGGWKVDVSRGERNGRVSSEWFNRPDDERYLSLDDLWVSVKGRSERSRSRVVQTADIRVEAARDNPERLHLMLPKAHEPVAPTHWAFGQLASIVGAPASYLRQLPAPLAGINLQYGLTNHRAEQVKTFETEDGRTELRAVTGPDYGRIHDHELVEAVQRIAGN
;
A
#
# COMPACT_ATOMS: atom_id res chain seq x y z
N MET A 1 37.50 -2.54 -32.80
CA MET A 1 37.64 -2.84 -31.35
C MET A 1 37.27 -1.58 -30.59
N GLY A 2 36.10 -1.55 -29.96
CA GLY A 2 35.65 -0.41 -29.16
C GLY A 2 36.15 -0.55 -27.73
N VAL A 3 36.80 0.50 -27.21
CA VAL A 3 37.30 0.55 -25.83
C VAL A 3 36.10 0.82 -24.91
N VAL A 4 35.83 -0.11 -23.99
CA VAL A 4 34.87 0.09 -22.90
C VAL A 4 35.62 0.76 -21.76
N GLU A 5 35.27 2.01 -21.46
CA GLU A 5 35.78 2.72 -20.31
C GLU A 5 35.00 2.23 -19.07
N VAL A 6 35.68 1.51 -18.19
CA VAL A 6 35.11 1.06 -16.90
C VAL A 6 35.29 2.21 -15.92
N LEU A 7 34.18 2.83 -15.52
CA LEU A 7 34.18 3.86 -14.48
C LEU A 7 34.51 3.22 -13.13
N ASP A 8 35.45 3.83 -12.41
CA ASP A 8 35.80 3.42 -11.05
C ASP A 8 34.59 3.52 -10.09
N PRO A 9 34.49 2.63 -9.11
CA PRO A 9 33.43 2.69 -8.11
C PRO A 9 33.53 4.00 -7.31
N VAL A 10 32.41 4.71 -7.21
CA VAL A 10 32.26 5.89 -6.36
C VAL A 10 32.64 5.52 -4.93
N ALA A 11 33.69 6.13 -4.41
CA ALA A 11 34.10 5.96 -3.02
C ALA A 11 32.92 6.30 -2.08
N PRO A 12 32.67 5.51 -1.02
CA PRO A 12 31.54 5.77 -0.13
C PRO A 12 31.70 7.16 0.48
N ALA A 13 30.73 8.03 0.19
CA ALA A 13 30.62 9.33 0.80
C ALA A 13 30.57 9.18 2.32
N ARG A 14 31.33 10.04 3.00
CA ARG A 14 31.51 10.24 4.45
C ARG A 14 30.47 9.57 5.35
N SER A 15 30.95 8.89 6.39
CA SER A 15 30.23 8.11 7.41
C SER A 15 29.35 8.93 8.37
N GLY A 16 28.74 10.01 7.92
CA GLY A 16 27.80 10.81 8.71
C GLY A 16 26.89 11.59 7.77
N GLY A 17 25.58 11.57 8.05
CA GLY A 17 24.58 12.29 7.27
C GLY A 17 24.97 13.75 7.04
N TRP A 18 24.49 14.33 5.94
CA TRP A 18 24.58 15.77 5.69
C TRP A 18 23.88 16.51 6.83
N LYS A 19 24.67 17.22 7.64
CA LYS A 19 24.13 18.08 8.69
C LYS A 19 23.24 19.13 8.04
N VAL A 20 21.94 19.08 8.32
CA VAL A 20 20.98 20.08 7.87
C VAL A 20 21.37 21.44 8.44
N ASP A 21 21.66 22.40 7.55
CA ASP A 21 21.90 23.80 7.92
C ASP A 21 20.58 24.55 7.98
N VAL A 22 20.01 24.63 9.19
CA VAL A 22 18.72 25.30 9.45
C VAL A 22 18.75 26.81 9.14
N SER A 23 19.92 27.41 8.94
CA SER A 23 20.04 28.82 8.55
C SER A 23 19.85 29.08 7.06
N ARG A 24 19.90 28.03 6.22
CA ARG A 24 19.76 28.12 4.76
C ARG A 24 18.35 27.80 4.26
N GLY A 25 17.43 27.48 5.17
CA GLY A 25 16.05 27.19 4.85
C GLY A 25 15.12 28.39 5.01
N GLU A 26 13.88 28.22 4.54
CA GLU A 26 12.78 29.15 4.81
C GLU A 26 11.70 28.47 5.65
N ARG A 27 10.93 29.27 6.40
CA ARG A 27 9.80 28.76 7.17
C ARG A 27 8.66 28.40 6.21
N ASN A 28 8.39 27.10 6.06
CA ASN A 28 7.20 26.64 5.34
C ASN A 28 6.03 26.40 6.32
N GLY A 29 5.19 27.42 6.50
CA GLY A 29 4.03 27.33 7.41
C GLY A 29 3.00 26.26 7.03
N ARG A 30 2.91 25.89 5.74
CA ARG A 30 2.00 24.83 5.30
C ARG A 30 2.44 23.46 5.81
N VAL A 31 3.73 23.13 5.69
CA VAL A 31 4.27 21.85 6.18
C VAL A 31 4.07 21.72 7.70
N SER A 32 4.33 22.79 8.45
CA SER A 32 4.09 22.79 9.90
C SER A 32 2.60 22.57 10.24
N SER A 33 1.69 23.21 9.50
CA SER A 33 0.25 23.04 9.71
C SER A 33 -0.23 21.63 9.32
N GLU A 34 0.28 21.05 8.24
CA GLU A 34 -0.05 19.67 7.84
C GLU A 34 0.42 18.66 8.87
N TRP A 35 1.62 18.82 9.43
CA TRP A 35 2.12 17.98 10.51
C TRP A 35 1.31 18.16 11.80
N PHE A 36 0.98 19.41 12.16
CA PHE A 36 0.23 19.70 13.38
C PHE A 36 -1.20 19.14 13.36
N ASN A 37 -1.86 19.18 12.20
CA ASN A 37 -3.22 18.68 12.02
C ASN A 37 -3.30 17.15 11.87
N ARG A 38 -2.15 16.44 11.84
CA ARG A 38 -2.17 14.97 11.86
C ARG A 38 -2.64 14.47 13.23
N PRO A 39 -3.41 13.37 13.25
CA PRO A 39 -3.65 12.61 14.47
C PRO A 39 -2.35 12.26 15.20
N ASP A 40 -2.41 12.09 16.52
CA ASP A 40 -1.23 11.85 17.34
C ASP A 40 -0.45 10.59 16.94
N ASP A 41 -1.15 9.55 16.46
CA ASP A 41 -0.59 8.28 15.98
C ASP A 41 0.08 8.36 14.59
N GLU A 42 -0.14 9.46 13.86
CA GLU A 42 0.51 9.77 12.59
C GLU A 42 1.57 10.89 12.72
N ARG A 43 1.82 11.37 13.94
CA ARG A 43 2.70 12.51 14.19
C ARG A 43 3.98 12.06 14.88
N TYR A 44 5.04 11.91 14.10
CA TYR A 44 6.35 11.48 14.58
C TYR A 44 7.27 12.67 14.86
N LEU A 45 8.03 12.59 15.95
CA LEU A 45 8.98 13.63 16.39
C LEU A 45 10.39 13.42 15.86
N SER A 46 10.66 12.24 15.31
CA SER A 46 11.97 11.84 14.80
C SER A 46 11.80 10.89 13.60
N LEU A 47 12.82 10.82 12.74
CA LEU A 47 12.86 9.84 11.64
C LEU A 47 13.00 8.41 12.16
N ASP A 48 13.62 8.22 13.33
CA ASP A 48 13.70 6.90 13.98
C ASP A 48 12.30 6.40 14.38
N ASP A 49 11.49 7.26 15.02
CA ASP A 49 10.11 6.90 15.42
C ASP A 49 9.23 6.62 14.19
N LEU A 50 9.37 7.45 13.15
CA LEU A 50 8.68 7.23 11.88
C LEU A 50 9.10 5.88 11.28
N TRP A 51 10.41 5.59 11.22
CA TRP A 51 10.94 4.35 10.66
C TRP A 51 10.40 3.12 11.38
N VAL A 52 10.41 3.11 12.72
CA VAL A 52 9.87 2.01 13.53
C VAL A 52 8.41 1.75 13.18
N SER A 53 7.60 2.81 13.08
CA SER A 53 6.18 2.73 12.71
C SER A 53 5.98 2.11 11.31
N VAL A 54 6.65 2.66 10.29
CA VAL A 54 6.45 2.21 8.91
C VAL A 54 7.07 0.85 8.63
N LYS A 55 8.16 0.49 9.31
CA LYS A 55 8.75 -0.84 9.23
C LYS A 55 7.85 -1.88 9.88
N GLY A 56 7.34 -1.62 11.09
CA GLY A 56 6.40 -2.53 11.74
C GLY A 56 5.11 -2.74 10.93
N ARG A 57 4.65 -1.72 10.20
CA ARG A 57 3.55 -1.87 9.22
C ARG A 57 3.94 -2.76 8.04
N SER A 58 5.16 -2.58 7.52
CA SER A 58 5.69 -3.37 6.41
C SER A 58 5.84 -4.85 6.76
N GLU A 59 6.34 -5.16 7.97
CA GLU A 59 6.52 -6.54 8.44
C GLU A 59 5.19 -7.29 8.61
N ARG A 60 4.10 -6.58 8.92
CA ARG A 60 2.73 -7.12 8.99
C ARG A 60 2.02 -7.12 7.63
N SER A 61 2.68 -6.68 6.57
CA SER A 61 2.10 -6.63 5.24
C SER A 61 2.40 -7.89 4.44
N ARG A 62 1.50 -8.26 3.54
CA ARG A 62 1.67 -9.41 2.65
C ARG A 62 1.26 -9.05 1.24
N SER A 63 1.98 -9.58 0.25
CA SER A 63 1.60 -9.48 -1.15
C SER A 63 1.44 -10.84 -1.77
N ARG A 64 0.45 -10.98 -2.67
CA ARG A 64 0.16 -12.22 -3.38
C ARG A 64 -0.12 -11.91 -4.83
N VAL A 65 0.43 -12.72 -5.72
CA VAL A 65 -0.05 -12.76 -7.10
C VAL A 65 -1.08 -13.86 -7.19
N VAL A 66 -2.30 -13.51 -7.59
CA VAL A 66 -3.45 -14.42 -7.66
C VAL A 66 -4.17 -14.25 -8.99
N GLN A 67 -4.80 -15.31 -9.49
CA GLN A 67 -5.70 -15.21 -10.63
C GLN A 67 -6.98 -14.49 -10.18
N THR A 68 -7.50 -13.55 -10.98
CA THR A 68 -8.75 -12.84 -10.63
C THR A 68 -9.91 -13.80 -10.42
N ALA A 69 -9.99 -14.86 -11.23
CA ALA A 69 -11.05 -15.86 -11.17
C ALA A 69 -11.04 -16.69 -9.87
N ASP A 70 -9.89 -16.79 -9.19
CA ASP A 70 -9.76 -17.54 -7.93
C ASP A 70 -10.10 -16.69 -6.69
N ILE A 71 -10.31 -15.37 -6.86
CA ILE A 71 -10.77 -14.50 -5.79
C ILE A 71 -12.26 -14.75 -5.57
N ARG A 72 -12.62 -15.18 -4.36
CA ARG A 72 -14.02 -15.32 -3.98
C ARG A 72 -14.48 -14.13 -3.15
N VAL A 73 -15.67 -13.65 -3.46
CA VAL A 73 -16.32 -12.51 -2.80
C VAL A 73 -17.49 -13.02 -1.97
N GLU A 74 -17.51 -12.65 -0.70
CA GLU A 74 -18.55 -13.09 0.23
C GLU A 74 -19.06 -11.90 1.04
N ALA A 75 -20.38 -11.82 1.21
CA ALA A 75 -21.00 -10.86 2.11
C ALA A 75 -21.04 -11.44 3.52
N ALA A 76 -20.82 -10.60 4.53
CA ALA A 76 -20.93 -11.02 5.91
C ALA A 76 -22.39 -11.38 6.24
N ARG A 77 -22.59 -12.52 6.91
CA ARG A 77 -23.95 -13.02 7.22
C ARG A 77 -24.67 -12.20 8.28
N ASP A 78 -23.90 -11.59 9.17
CA ASP A 78 -24.34 -10.82 10.33
C ASP A 78 -24.41 -9.31 10.05
N ASN A 79 -23.84 -8.85 8.94
CA ASN A 79 -23.81 -7.43 8.59
C ASN A 79 -23.94 -7.22 7.06
N PRO A 80 -25.10 -6.74 6.57
CA PRO A 80 -25.35 -6.56 5.14
C PRO A 80 -24.53 -5.44 4.49
N GLU A 81 -23.77 -4.67 5.26
CA GLU A 81 -22.86 -3.62 4.76
C GLU A 81 -21.41 -4.11 4.63
N ARG A 82 -21.11 -5.34 5.08
CA ARG A 82 -19.76 -5.89 5.08
C ARG A 82 -19.57 -6.95 4.01
N LEU A 83 -18.43 -6.84 3.34
CA LEU A 83 -17.96 -7.75 2.31
C LEU A 83 -16.51 -8.13 2.61
N HIS A 84 -16.17 -9.39 2.39
CA HIS A 84 -14.82 -9.91 2.51
C HIS A 84 -14.43 -10.74 1.29
N LEU A 85 -13.13 -10.89 1.11
CA LEU A 85 -12.51 -11.61 0.00
C LEU A 85 -11.78 -12.83 0.56
N MET A 86 -12.02 -13.98 -0.05
CA MET A 86 -11.21 -15.17 0.17
C MET A 86 -10.17 -15.23 -0.94
N LEU A 87 -8.92 -14.94 -0.56
CA LEU A 87 -7.79 -15.00 -1.47
C LEU A 87 -7.16 -16.40 -1.44
N PRO A 88 -6.67 -16.91 -2.58
CA PRO A 88 -5.89 -18.15 -2.61
C PRO A 88 -4.73 -18.11 -1.60
N LYS A 89 -4.62 -19.17 -0.78
CA LYS A 89 -3.57 -19.33 0.25
C LYS A 89 -3.61 -18.30 1.38
N ALA A 90 -4.65 -17.47 1.48
CA ALA A 90 -4.91 -16.69 2.69
C ALA A 90 -5.62 -17.57 3.73
N HIS A 91 -5.21 -17.47 4.99
CA HIS A 91 -5.82 -18.21 6.10
C HIS A 91 -7.08 -17.53 6.63
N GLU A 92 -7.19 -16.22 6.44
CA GLU A 92 -8.29 -15.40 6.93
C GLU A 92 -8.96 -14.64 5.78
N PRO A 93 -10.27 -14.33 5.90
CA PRO A 93 -10.94 -13.42 5.00
C PRO A 93 -10.31 -12.02 5.05
N VAL A 94 -10.25 -11.36 3.90
CA VAL A 94 -9.65 -10.03 3.78
C VAL A 94 -10.72 -8.98 3.49
N ALA A 95 -10.79 -7.93 4.31
CA ALA A 95 -11.71 -6.83 4.09
C ALA A 95 -11.12 -5.79 3.12
N PRO A 96 -11.75 -5.47 1.98
CA PRO A 96 -11.25 -4.41 1.11
C PRO A 96 -11.46 -3.04 1.75
N THR A 97 -10.40 -2.23 1.72
CA THR A 97 -10.54 -0.79 1.95
C THR A 97 -11.36 -0.13 0.86
N HIS A 98 -11.83 1.10 1.09
CA HIS A 98 -12.54 1.88 0.09
C HIS A 98 -11.76 2.00 -1.24
N TRP A 99 -10.44 2.18 -1.14
CA TRP A 99 -9.54 2.25 -2.30
C TRP A 99 -9.43 0.91 -3.03
N ALA A 100 -9.10 -0.18 -2.32
CA ALA A 100 -8.96 -1.50 -2.92
C ALA A 100 -10.28 -2.00 -3.55
N PHE A 101 -11.43 -1.70 -2.93
CA PHE A 101 -12.74 -1.96 -3.53
C PHE A 101 -12.90 -1.25 -4.88
N GLY A 102 -12.48 0.01 -4.95
CA GLY A 102 -12.48 0.76 -6.21
C GLY A 102 -11.61 0.10 -7.28
N GLN A 103 -10.42 -0.37 -6.91
CA GLN A 103 -9.53 -1.08 -7.83
C GLN A 103 -10.13 -2.40 -8.33
N LEU A 104 -10.76 -3.19 -7.45
CA LEU A 104 -11.47 -4.42 -7.84
C LEU A 104 -12.62 -4.14 -8.81
N ALA A 105 -13.43 -3.11 -8.53
CA ALA A 105 -14.50 -2.70 -9.42
C ALA A 105 -13.96 -2.27 -10.80
N SER A 106 -12.86 -1.50 -10.84
CA SER A 106 -12.20 -1.10 -12.09
C SER A 106 -11.68 -2.30 -12.89
N ILE A 107 -11.08 -3.30 -12.25
CA ILE A 107 -10.60 -4.54 -12.91
C ILE A 107 -11.75 -5.22 -13.66
N VAL A 108 -12.94 -5.29 -13.05
CA VAL A 108 -14.09 -5.95 -13.67
C VAL A 108 -14.95 -5.02 -14.54
N GLY A 109 -14.48 -3.79 -14.79
CA GLY A 109 -15.21 -2.80 -15.62
C GLY A 109 -16.50 -2.26 -14.99
N ALA A 110 -16.66 -2.37 -13.66
CA ALA A 110 -17.86 -1.94 -12.95
C ALA A 110 -17.68 -0.55 -12.31
N PRO A 111 -18.73 0.31 -12.29
CA PRO A 111 -18.67 1.58 -11.59
C PRO A 111 -18.64 1.40 -10.07
N ALA A 112 -17.51 1.71 -9.43
CA ALA A 112 -17.33 1.55 -7.98
C ALA A 112 -18.35 2.35 -7.14
N SER A 113 -18.71 3.56 -7.59
CA SER A 113 -19.70 4.40 -6.92
C SER A 113 -21.09 3.76 -6.87
N TYR A 114 -21.49 3.07 -7.94
CA TYR A 114 -22.74 2.33 -8.00
C TYR A 114 -22.70 1.10 -7.08
N LEU A 115 -21.65 0.29 -7.17
CA LEU A 115 -21.52 -0.92 -6.33
C LEU A 115 -21.51 -0.61 -4.83
N ARG A 116 -20.98 0.54 -4.41
CA ARG A 116 -20.99 0.99 -3.01
C ARG A 116 -22.37 1.38 -2.48
N GLN A 117 -23.33 1.66 -3.35
CA GLN A 117 -24.71 1.97 -2.94
C GLN A 117 -25.56 0.71 -2.78
N LEU A 118 -25.05 -0.44 -3.23
CA LEU A 118 -25.74 -1.71 -3.12
C LEU A 118 -25.43 -2.35 -1.75
N PRO A 119 -26.40 -3.08 -1.16
CA PRO A 119 -26.11 -4.00 -0.07
C PRO A 119 -24.98 -4.96 -0.45
N ALA A 120 -24.16 -5.34 0.52
CA ALA A 120 -22.98 -6.18 0.32
C ALA A 120 -23.26 -7.50 -0.45
N PRO A 121 -24.40 -8.18 -0.27
CA PRO A 121 -24.73 -9.35 -1.09
C PRO A 121 -24.84 -9.05 -2.59
N LEU A 122 -25.47 -7.92 -2.96
CA LEU A 122 -25.62 -7.53 -4.37
C LEU A 122 -24.31 -7.01 -4.94
N ALA A 123 -23.57 -6.19 -4.19
CA ALA A 123 -22.24 -5.76 -4.58
C ALA A 123 -21.30 -6.97 -4.78
N GLY A 124 -21.37 -7.94 -3.86
CA GLY A 124 -20.57 -9.16 -3.87
C GLY A 124 -20.86 -10.05 -5.08
N ILE A 125 -22.13 -10.30 -5.41
CA ILE A 125 -22.51 -11.09 -6.59
C ILE A 125 -22.03 -10.42 -7.88
N ASN A 126 -22.21 -9.10 -8.01
CA ASN A 126 -21.75 -8.35 -9.18
C ASN A 126 -20.23 -8.40 -9.33
N LEU A 127 -19.48 -8.20 -8.24
CA LEU A 127 -18.02 -8.32 -8.24
C LEU A 127 -17.58 -9.74 -8.56
N GLN A 128 -18.20 -10.76 -7.96
CA GLN A 128 -17.87 -12.17 -8.20
C GLN A 128 -18.08 -12.53 -9.68
N TYR A 129 -19.20 -12.13 -10.27
CA TYR A 129 -19.47 -12.34 -11.70
C TYR A 129 -18.37 -11.71 -12.55
N GLY A 130 -18.01 -10.46 -12.24
CA GLY A 130 -16.95 -9.75 -12.92
C GLY A 130 -15.60 -10.48 -12.82
N LEU A 131 -15.19 -10.89 -11.62
CA LEU A 131 -13.90 -11.52 -11.36
C LEU A 131 -13.75 -12.89 -12.04
N THR A 132 -14.83 -13.68 -12.06
CA THR A 132 -14.86 -15.01 -12.69
C THR A 132 -14.88 -14.93 -14.22
N ASN A 133 -15.55 -13.92 -14.80
CA ASN A 133 -15.61 -13.74 -16.26
C ASN A 133 -14.46 -12.87 -16.81
N HIS A 134 -13.70 -12.23 -15.93
CA HIS A 134 -12.50 -11.51 -16.31
C HIS A 134 -11.48 -12.50 -16.89
N ARG A 135 -10.92 -12.20 -18.07
CA ARG A 135 -10.09 -13.10 -18.87
C ARG A 135 -8.77 -13.46 -18.16
N ALA A 136 -8.83 -14.39 -17.19
CA ALA A 136 -7.72 -14.97 -16.43
C ALA A 136 -6.49 -14.05 -16.28
N GLU A 137 -6.71 -12.82 -15.80
CA GLU A 137 -5.61 -11.91 -15.50
C GLU A 137 -5.11 -12.19 -14.08
N GLN A 138 -3.80 -12.13 -13.90
CA GLN A 138 -3.20 -12.13 -12.57
C GLN A 138 -3.22 -10.73 -11.99
N VAL A 139 -3.48 -10.61 -10.70
CA VAL A 139 -3.37 -9.36 -9.96
C VAL A 139 -2.47 -9.55 -8.75
N LYS A 140 -1.80 -8.47 -8.35
CA LYS A 140 -1.04 -8.41 -7.11
C LYS A 140 -1.88 -7.75 -6.02
N THR A 141 -2.19 -8.49 -4.97
CA THR A 141 -2.83 -7.98 -3.76
C THR A 141 -1.78 -7.43 -2.80
N PHE A 142 -2.18 -6.47 -1.98
CA PHE A 142 -1.42 -6.00 -0.84
C PHE A 142 -2.32 -5.91 0.39
N GLU A 143 -1.99 -6.75 1.36
CA GLU A 143 -2.70 -6.97 2.61
C GLU A 143 -1.90 -6.35 3.76
N THR A 144 -2.59 -5.81 4.75
CA THR A 144 -1.98 -5.40 6.03
C THR A 144 -2.81 -5.93 7.18
N GLU A 145 -2.14 -6.43 8.22
CA GLU A 145 -2.79 -6.97 9.40
C GLU A 145 -2.75 -5.95 10.54
N ASP A 146 -3.93 -5.44 10.93
CA ASP A 146 -4.08 -4.52 12.06
C ASP A 146 -5.44 -4.73 12.75
N GLY A 147 -5.49 -5.73 13.64
CA GLY A 147 -6.72 -6.24 14.26
C GLY A 147 -7.58 -7.11 13.33
N ARG A 148 -7.66 -6.74 12.04
CA ARG A 148 -8.17 -7.60 10.96
C ARG A 148 -7.27 -7.49 9.74
N THR A 149 -7.32 -8.49 8.87
CA THR A 149 -6.61 -8.44 7.58
C THR A 149 -7.37 -7.53 6.60
N GLU A 150 -6.73 -6.43 6.18
CA GLU A 150 -7.29 -5.49 5.21
C GLU A 150 -6.57 -5.57 3.87
N LEU A 151 -7.34 -5.56 2.78
CA LEU A 151 -6.82 -5.39 1.43
C LEU A 151 -6.70 -3.89 1.16
N ARG A 152 -5.46 -3.44 1.07
CA ARG A 152 -5.09 -2.02 0.89
C ARG A 152 -4.92 -1.66 -0.57
N ALA A 153 -4.50 -2.62 -1.41
CA ALA A 153 -4.41 -2.40 -2.85
C ALA A 153 -4.57 -3.69 -3.67
N VAL A 154 -5.06 -3.54 -4.89
CA VAL A 154 -5.05 -4.53 -5.97
C VAL A 154 -4.46 -3.87 -7.21
N THR A 155 -3.39 -4.45 -7.74
CA THR A 155 -2.60 -3.88 -8.82
C THR A 155 -2.26 -4.93 -9.86
N GLY A 156 -1.62 -4.54 -10.97
CA GLY A 156 -1.07 -5.50 -11.92
C GLY A 156 -0.01 -6.41 -11.30
N PRO A 157 0.24 -7.61 -11.88
CA PRO A 157 1.14 -8.61 -11.29
C PRO A 157 2.59 -8.12 -11.22
N ASP A 158 2.98 -7.24 -12.15
CA ASP A 158 4.34 -6.69 -12.25
C ASP A 158 4.52 -5.39 -11.47
N TYR A 159 3.48 -4.90 -10.77
CA TYR A 159 3.58 -3.67 -10.01
C TYR A 159 4.62 -3.82 -8.88
N GLY A 160 5.69 -3.02 -8.95
CA GLY A 160 6.74 -2.95 -7.93
C GLY A 160 6.29 -2.12 -6.74
N ARG A 161 6.74 -2.50 -5.54
CA ARG A 161 6.44 -1.77 -4.31
C ARG A 161 7.74 -1.31 -3.68
N ILE A 162 7.79 -0.03 -3.37
CA ILE A 162 8.80 0.56 -2.49
C ILE A 162 8.10 0.71 -1.14
N HIS A 163 8.72 0.21 -0.08
CA HIS A 163 8.14 0.31 1.25
C HIS A 163 8.53 1.64 1.89
N ASP A 164 7.61 2.25 2.64
CA ASP A 164 7.84 3.55 3.28
C ASP A 164 9.11 3.57 4.14
N HIS A 165 9.46 2.46 4.81
CA HIS A 165 10.70 2.36 5.60
C HIS A 165 11.96 2.49 4.75
N GLU A 166 11.97 2.02 3.50
CA GLU A 166 13.10 2.17 2.58
C GLU A 166 13.30 3.65 2.20
N LEU A 167 12.20 4.39 2.04
CA LEU A 167 12.25 5.83 1.81
C LEU A 167 12.78 6.56 3.04
N VAL A 168 12.32 6.20 4.24
CA VAL A 168 12.80 6.79 5.49
C VAL A 168 14.29 6.51 5.69
N GLU A 169 14.76 5.29 5.44
CA GLU A 169 16.21 4.96 5.50
C GLU A 169 17.02 5.79 4.50
N ALA A 170 16.53 5.97 3.28
CA ALA A 170 17.19 6.80 2.29
C ALA A 170 17.30 8.27 2.76
N VAL A 171 16.24 8.80 3.38
CA VAL A 171 16.26 10.15 3.98
C VAL A 171 17.23 10.20 5.15
N GLN A 172 17.24 9.22 6.05
CA GLN A 172 18.14 9.18 7.20
C GLN A 172 19.63 9.17 6.81
N ARG A 173 19.98 8.50 5.70
CA ARG A 173 21.36 8.54 5.15
C ARG A 173 21.77 9.95 4.73
N ILE A 174 20.83 10.78 4.33
CA ILE A 174 21.08 12.15 3.91
C ILE A 174 20.99 13.09 5.10
N ALA A 175 19.92 13.07 5.90
CA ALA A 175 19.64 14.09 6.90
C ALA A 175 20.09 13.73 8.33
N GLY A 176 20.39 12.46 8.61
CA GLY A 176 20.47 11.96 9.97
C GLY A 176 19.07 11.71 10.54
N ASN A 177 18.91 11.85 11.86
CA ASN A 177 17.60 11.89 12.51
C ASN A 177 17.06 13.33 12.55
#